data_AF-A0A068L6B5-F1
#
_entry.id   AF-A0A068L6B5-F1
#
_cell.length_a   1.000
_cell.length_b   1.000
_cell.length_c   1.000
_cell.angle_alpha   90.00
_cell.angle_beta   90.00
_cell.angle_gamma   90.00
#
_symmetry.space_group_name_H-M   'P 1'
#
loop_
_entity.id
_entity.type
_entity.pdbx_description
1 polymer ?
#
loop_
_entity_poly.entity_id
_entity_poly.type
_entity_poly.pdbx_seq_one_letter_code
_entity_poly.pdbx_strand_id
1 'polypeptide(L)'
;GIVMLLPWVRRPLLPGQPAPLGTGALSVAVVLAGATALASQFTNPGEMVKTGELDRDAVPGMASVAPAQADGDWNSYGRSAFGDRYSPLAQITPENAHKLVPAWTYRTGDIPGPNDPGETTAENTPLKVNGMLYT
;
A
#
# COMPACT_ATOMS: atom_id res chain seq x y z
N GLY A 1 -21.56 -19.22 -5.46
CA GLY A 1 -21.49 -20.65 -5.80
C GLY A 1 -22.21 -21.51 -4.78
N ILE A 2 -21.58 -21.75 -3.62
CA ILE A 2 -22.08 -22.67 -2.57
C ILE A 2 -23.50 -22.35 -2.08
N VAL A 3 -23.85 -21.07 -1.92
CA VAL A 3 -25.20 -20.66 -1.50
C VAL A 3 -26.30 -21.11 -2.46
N MET A 4 -26.00 -21.18 -3.77
CA MET A 4 -26.94 -21.65 -4.80
C MET A 4 -27.11 -23.18 -4.81
N LEU A 5 -26.24 -23.93 -4.10
CA LEU A 5 -26.38 -25.38 -3.90
C LEU A 5 -27.28 -25.73 -2.71
N LEU A 6 -27.59 -24.76 -1.83
CA LEU A 6 -28.40 -25.00 -0.64
C LEU A 6 -29.88 -25.26 -1.02
N PRO A 7 -30.52 -26.29 -0.45
CA PRO A 7 -31.84 -26.73 -0.89
C PRO A 7 -32.93 -25.66 -0.70
N TRP A 8 -32.83 -24.80 0.31
CA TRP A 8 -33.81 -23.73 0.55
C TRP A 8 -33.66 -22.51 -0.36
N VAL A 9 -32.47 -22.29 -0.95
CA VAL A 9 -32.25 -21.24 -1.96
C VAL A 9 -32.64 -21.75 -3.36
N ARG A 10 -32.40 -23.04 -3.61
CA ARG A 10 -32.69 -23.72 -4.89
C ARG A 10 -34.16 -24.03 -5.11
N ARG A 11 -34.86 -24.57 -4.10
CA ARG A 11 -36.25 -25.07 -4.23
C ARG A 11 -37.25 -24.03 -4.77
N PRO A 12 -37.20 -22.74 -4.39
CA PRO A 12 -38.09 -21.72 -4.94
C PRO A 12 -37.78 -21.35 -6.40
N LEU A 13 -36.54 -21.58 -6.86
CA LEU A 13 -36.07 -21.19 -8.19
C LEU A 13 -36.34 -22.25 -9.27
N LEU A 14 -36.60 -23.50 -8.88
CA LEU A 14 -36.90 -24.63 -9.76
C LEU A 14 -38.19 -25.38 -9.31
N PRO A 15 -39.35 -24.70 -9.25
CA PRO A 15 -40.58 -25.36 -8.83
C PRO A 15 -41.02 -26.41 -9.85
N GLY A 16 -41.07 -27.68 -9.43
CA GLY A 16 -41.68 -28.77 -10.19
C GLY A 16 -40.82 -29.45 -11.26
N GLN A 17 -39.55 -29.05 -11.48
CA GLN A 17 -38.66 -29.70 -12.45
C GLN A 17 -37.38 -30.26 -11.79
N PRO A 18 -37.08 -31.56 -11.94
CA PRO A 18 -35.76 -32.06 -11.59
C PRO A 18 -34.73 -31.52 -12.61
N ALA A 19 -33.80 -30.66 -12.16
CA ALA A 19 -32.70 -30.14 -12.98
C ALA A 19 -31.34 -30.75 -12.55
N PRO A 20 -31.11 -32.06 -12.77
CA PRO A 20 -29.90 -32.75 -12.32
C PRO A 20 -28.64 -32.22 -13.02
N LEU A 21 -28.75 -31.83 -14.31
CA LEU A 21 -27.63 -31.30 -15.10
C LEU A 21 -27.11 -29.95 -14.59
N GLY A 22 -28.01 -29.02 -14.23
CA GLY A 22 -27.63 -27.72 -13.68
C GLY A 22 -27.00 -27.83 -12.28
N THR A 23 -27.47 -28.79 -11.48
CA THR A 23 -26.91 -29.05 -10.14
C THR A 23 -25.51 -29.68 -10.24
N GLY A 24 -25.33 -30.62 -11.18
CA GLY A 24 -24.03 -31.23 -11.46
C GLY A 24 -22.99 -30.21 -11.94
N ALA A 25 -23.35 -29.38 -12.92
CA ALA A 25 -22.45 -28.35 -13.45
C ALA A 25 -22.04 -27.32 -12.38
N LEU A 26 -22.99 -26.87 -11.54
CA LEU A 26 -22.69 -25.94 -10.45
C LEU A 26 -21.78 -26.56 -9.39
N SER A 27 -21.98 -27.85 -9.08
CA SER A 27 -21.16 -28.56 -8.09
C SER A 27 -19.73 -28.74 -8.59
N VAL A 28 -19.56 -29.12 -9.87
CA VAL A 28 -18.25 -29.22 -10.52
C VAL A 28 -17.55 -27.85 -10.53
N ALA A 29 -18.25 -26.78 -10.89
CA ALA A 29 -17.67 -25.43 -10.89
C ALA A 29 -17.20 -24.99 -9.49
N VAL A 30 -17.95 -25.31 -8.44
CA VAL A 30 -17.57 -24.98 -7.06
C VAL A 30 -16.35 -25.79 -6.60
N VAL A 31 -16.30 -27.09 -6.93
CA VAL A 31 -15.16 -27.94 -6.60
C VAL A 31 -13.90 -27.48 -7.34
N LEU A 32 -14.02 -27.18 -8.63
CA LEU A 32 -12.90 -26.67 -9.43
C LEU A 32 -12.40 -25.33 -8.86
N ALA A 33 -13.29 -24.38 -8.57
CA ALA A 33 -12.91 -23.11 -7.97
C ALA A 33 -12.22 -23.27 -6.60
N GLY A 34 -12.72 -24.16 -5.75
CA GLY A 34 -12.11 -24.49 -4.46
C GLY A 34 -10.73 -25.13 -4.60
N ALA A 35 -10.60 -26.09 -5.53
CA ALA A 35 -9.33 -26.75 -5.83
C ALA A 35 -8.30 -25.76 -6.39
N THR A 36 -8.69 -24.86 -7.30
CA THR A 36 -7.82 -23.80 -7.81
C THR A 36 -7.40 -22.84 -6.71
N ALA A 37 -8.32 -22.43 -5.82
CA ALA A 37 -7.99 -21.54 -4.71
C ALA A 37 -6.99 -22.18 -3.72
N LEU A 38 -7.17 -23.47 -3.41
CA LEU A 38 -6.22 -24.21 -2.57
C LEU A 38 -4.87 -24.40 -3.26
N ALA A 39 -4.87 -24.82 -4.54
CA ALA A 39 -3.64 -24.96 -5.32
C ALA A 39 -2.87 -23.64 -5.42
N SER A 40 -3.58 -22.51 -5.55
CA SER A 40 -2.99 -21.17 -5.60
C SER A 40 -2.18 -20.81 -4.34
N GLN A 41 -2.54 -21.35 -3.18
CA GLN A 41 -1.78 -21.10 -1.94
C GLN A 41 -0.39 -21.76 -1.96
N PHE A 42 -0.22 -22.82 -2.75
CA PHE A 42 1.02 -23.60 -2.82
C PHE A 42 1.85 -23.31 -4.07
N THR A 43 1.28 -22.70 -5.11
CA THR A 43 2.02 -22.37 -6.33
C THR A 43 2.81 -21.06 -6.23
N ASN A 44 2.34 -20.06 -5.47
CA ASN A 44 3.02 -18.77 -5.32
C ASN A 44 3.36 -18.37 -3.85
N PRO A 45 4.00 -19.22 -3.03
CA PRO A 45 4.29 -18.90 -1.63
C PRO A 45 5.41 -17.86 -1.41
N GLY A 46 5.70 -16.94 -2.35
CA GLY A 46 6.78 -15.98 -2.11
C GLY A 46 7.22 -15.03 -3.22
N GLU A 47 6.44 -14.79 -4.28
CA GLU A 47 6.84 -13.74 -5.25
C GLU A 47 6.88 -12.34 -4.63
N MET A 48 6.05 -12.06 -3.63
CA MET A 48 6.11 -10.79 -2.89
C MET A 48 7.30 -10.69 -1.91
N VAL A 49 8.05 -11.78 -1.67
CA VAL A 49 9.09 -11.86 -0.63
C VAL A 49 10.47 -12.20 -1.20
N LYS A 50 10.57 -12.74 -2.42
CA LYS A 50 11.84 -13.25 -2.98
C LYS A 50 12.85 -12.19 -3.40
N THR A 51 12.45 -10.93 -3.55
CA THR A 51 13.37 -9.89 -4.05
C THR A 51 13.57 -8.72 -3.09
N GLY A 52 12.71 -8.54 -2.08
CA GLY A 52 12.75 -7.35 -1.21
C GLY A 52 12.60 -6.02 -1.97
N GLU A 53 12.26 -6.10 -3.25
CA GLU A 53 12.25 -5.02 -4.21
C GLU A 53 10.79 -4.82 -4.58
N LEU A 54 10.23 -3.71 -4.10
CA LEU A 54 8.93 -3.27 -4.57
C LEU A 54 9.12 -2.88 -6.04
N ASP A 55 8.38 -3.53 -6.94
CA ASP A 55 8.31 -3.12 -8.34
C ASP A 55 7.88 -1.65 -8.38
N ARG A 56 8.83 -0.80 -8.78
CA ARG A 56 8.70 0.66 -8.84
C ARG A 56 8.88 1.16 -10.27
N ASP A 57 8.95 0.23 -11.22
CA ASP A 57 8.96 0.62 -12.61
C ASP A 57 7.65 1.32 -12.93
N ALA A 58 7.75 2.41 -13.70
CA ALA A 58 6.59 3.16 -14.11
C ALA A 58 5.64 2.21 -14.86
N VAL A 59 4.40 2.09 -14.38
CA VAL A 59 3.37 1.36 -15.11
C VAL A 59 3.30 1.96 -16.52
N PRO A 60 3.44 1.16 -17.59
CA PRO A 60 3.43 1.69 -18.95
C PRO A 60 2.21 2.57 -19.20
N GLY A 61 2.44 3.85 -19.55
CA GLY A 61 1.38 4.85 -19.76
C GLY A 61 1.02 5.71 -18.55
N MET A 62 1.56 5.43 -17.36
CA MET A 62 1.50 6.32 -16.18
C MET A 62 2.87 6.96 -15.94
N ALA A 63 3.26 7.86 -16.84
CA ALA A 63 4.39 8.75 -16.59
C ALA A 63 3.95 9.89 -15.67
N SER A 64 4.70 10.12 -14.58
CA SER A 64 4.52 11.34 -13.80
C SER A 64 4.83 12.54 -14.70
N VAL A 65 3.88 13.47 -14.82
CA VAL A 65 4.08 14.78 -15.47
C VAL A 65 4.82 15.76 -14.57
N ALA A 66 5.11 15.37 -13.33
CA ALA A 66 5.87 16.20 -12.41
C ALA A 66 7.32 16.35 -12.90
N PRO A 67 7.93 17.55 -12.76
CA PRO A 67 9.34 17.74 -13.07
C PRO A 67 10.23 16.76 -12.32
N ALA A 68 11.31 16.32 -12.97
CA ALA A 68 12.34 15.53 -12.30
C ALA A 68 12.91 16.30 -11.10
N GLN A 69 12.95 15.66 -9.94
CA GLN A 69 13.42 16.24 -8.70
C GLN A 69 14.80 15.69 -8.37
N ALA A 70 15.68 16.54 -7.84
CA ALA A 70 16.99 16.10 -7.38
C ALA A 70 16.84 15.08 -6.24
N ASP A 71 17.70 14.05 -6.23
CA ASP A 71 17.64 12.95 -5.28
C ASP A 71 17.53 13.40 -3.82
N GLY A 72 18.33 14.40 -3.44
CA GLY A 72 18.37 14.97 -2.11
C GLY A 72 17.36 16.08 -1.82
N ASP A 73 16.44 16.39 -2.73
CA ASP A 73 15.34 17.33 -2.47
C ASP A 73 14.10 16.60 -1.93
N TRP A 74 13.27 17.34 -1.20
CA TRP A 74 11.99 16.94 -0.64
C TRP A 74 10.98 18.07 -0.86
N ASN A 75 10.39 18.13 -2.06
CA ASN A 75 9.56 19.27 -2.51
C ASN A 75 8.07 19.19 -2.11
N SER A 76 7.64 18.05 -1.59
CA SER A 76 6.24 17.75 -1.28
C SER A 76 6.16 16.87 -0.05
N TYR A 77 4.99 16.83 0.60
CA TYR A 77 4.80 16.08 1.85
C TYR A 77 5.24 14.61 1.75
N GLY A 78 4.94 13.96 0.63
CA GLY A 78 5.35 12.58 0.34
C GLY A 78 6.61 12.43 -0.52
N ARG A 79 7.43 13.48 -0.63
CA ARG A 79 8.57 13.65 -1.55
C ARG A 79 8.22 13.64 -3.04
N SER A 80 7.43 12.68 -3.52
CA SER A 80 7.05 12.54 -4.93
C SER A 80 5.55 12.73 -5.14
N ALA A 81 5.13 12.91 -6.40
CA ALA A 81 3.71 12.97 -6.77
C ALA A 81 2.93 11.69 -6.41
N PHE A 82 3.62 10.57 -6.20
CA PHE A 82 3.03 9.30 -5.77
C PHE A 82 2.90 9.17 -4.25
N GLY A 83 3.49 10.09 -3.48
CA GLY A 83 3.42 10.08 -2.02
C GLY A 83 4.22 8.95 -1.36
N ASP A 84 5.24 8.43 -2.03
CA ASP A 84 6.00 7.23 -1.63
C ASP A 84 6.86 7.40 -0.37
N ARG A 85 7.15 8.65 0.04
CA ARG A 85 8.03 9.00 1.17
C ARG A 85 9.39 8.32 1.11
N TYR A 86 9.93 8.10 -0.09
CA TYR A 86 11.16 7.36 -0.30
C TYR A 86 12.32 8.24 -0.78
N SER A 87 13.45 8.19 -0.08
CA SER A 87 14.69 8.85 -0.47
C SER A 87 15.64 7.87 -1.19
N PRO A 88 16.20 8.23 -2.37
CA PRO A 88 17.23 7.46 -3.05
C PRO A 88 18.63 7.65 -2.45
N LEU A 89 18.79 8.53 -1.44
CA LEU A 89 20.09 8.73 -0.78
C LEU A 89 20.51 7.49 0.01
N ALA A 90 21.72 7.01 -0.25
CA ALA A 90 22.28 5.80 0.38
C ALA A 90 23.45 6.07 1.34
N GLN A 91 23.67 7.32 1.75
CA GLN A 91 24.78 7.67 2.64
C GLN A 91 24.61 7.08 4.05
N ILE A 92 23.37 7.04 4.54
CA ILE A 92 23.00 6.45 5.84
C ILE A 92 22.45 5.06 5.57
N THR A 93 23.00 4.06 6.24
CA THR A 93 22.66 2.65 6.08
C THR A 93 22.40 2.00 7.45
N PRO A 94 21.76 0.82 7.53
CA PRO A 94 21.58 0.12 8.80
C PRO A 94 22.89 -0.12 9.56
N GLU A 95 23.99 -0.30 8.84
CA GLU A 95 25.32 -0.55 9.41
C GLU A 95 25.95 0.70 10.03
N ASN A 96 25.54 1.91 9.64
CA ASN A 96 26.15 3.16 10.10
C ASN A 96 25.19 4.11 10.85
N ALA A 97 23.88 3.84 10.85
CA ALA A 97 22.87 4.68 11.48
C ALA A 97 23.13 4.93 12.98
N HIS A 98 23.79 3.98 13.66
CA HIS A 98 24.19 4.10 15.07
C HIS A 98 25.21 5.21 15.35
N LYS A 99 25.82 5.80 14.31
CA LYS A 99 26.84 6.86 14.42
C LYS A 99 26.26 8.28 14.28
N LEU A 100 24.96 8.40 14.04
CA LEU A 100 24.33 9.70 13.82
C LEU A 100 24.37 10.55 15.10
N VAL A 101 24.74 11.82 14.93
CA VAL A 101 24.73 12.83 15.99
C VAL A 101 23.93 14.05 15.52
N PRO A 102 23.32 14.81 16.44
CA PRO A 102 22.63 16.05 16.07
C PRO A 102 23.58 17.03 15.38
N ALA A 103 23.24 17.46 14.15
CA ALA A 103 24.04 18.44 13.41
C ALA A 103 23.72 19.89 13.80
N TRP A 104 22.44 20.18 14.06
CA TRP A 104 21.93 21.48 14.49
C TRP A 104 20.51 21.32 15.05
N THR A 105 20.01 22.36 15.73
CA THR A 105 18.62 22.44 16.21
C THR A 105 18.04 23.82 15.92
N TYR A 106 16.72 23.90 15.69
CA TYR A 106 15.99 25.15 15.47
C TYR A 106 14.72 25.16 16.33
N ARG A 107 14.37 26.32 16.88
CA ARG A 107 13.12 26.55 17.62
C ARG A 107 12.19 27.43 16.81
N THR A 108 11.04 26.88 16.42
CA THR A 108 10.00 27.59 15.65
C THR A 108 9.31 28.69 16.46
N GLY A 109 9.25 28.53 17.79
CA GLY A 109 8.55 29.45 18.68
C GLY A 109 7.05 29.16 18.82
N ASP A 110 6.56 28.09 18.19
CA ASP A 110 5.18 27.64 18.30
C ASP A 110 4.98 26.87 19.62
N ILE A 111 4.67 27.63 20.67
CA ILE A 111 4.53 27.14 22.05
C ILE A 111 3.10 27.43 22.50
N PRO A 112 2.37 26.43 23.02
CA PRO A 112 0.99 26.64 23.46
C PRO A 112 0.89 27.70 24.55
N GLY A 113 -0.04 28.62 24.36
CA GLY A 113 -0.38 29.69 25.28
C GLY A 113 -1.41 29.29 26.34
N PRO A 114 -1.71 30.20 27.30
CA PRO A 114 -2.61 29.92 28.42
C PRO A 114 -4.06 29.58 28.02
N ASN A 115 -4.46 29.93 26.80
CA ASN A 115 -5.83 29.75 26.30
C ASN A 115 -5.92 28.69 25.19
N ASP A 116 -4.83 27.99 24.90
CA ASP A 116 -4.80 26.99 23.85
C ASP A 116 -5.40 25.65 24.34
N PRO A 117 -5.87 24.80 23.42
CA PRO A 117 -6.27 23.44 23.76
C PRO A 117 -5.13 22.70 24.47
N GLY A 118 -5.47 21.81 25.40
CA GLY A 118 -4.48 21.01 26.13
C GLY A 118 -3.69 20.02 25.25
N GLU A 119 -4.08 19.87 23.99
CA GLU A 119 -3.35 19.12 22.97
C GLU A 119 -2.63 20.10 22.04
N THR A 120 -1.31 19.96 21.95
CA THR A 120 -0.46 20.71 21.03
C THR A 120 0.40 19.73 20.27
N THR A 121 0.18 19.63 18.97
CA THR A 121 0.87 18.68 18.10
C THR A 121 1.57 19.43 16.98
N ALA A 122 2.88 19.19 16.84
CA ALA A 122 3.66 19.67 15.71
C ALA A 122 3.64 18.61 14.61
N GLU A 123 2.79 18.81 13.59
CA GLU A 123 2.63 17.89 12.44
C GLU A 123 3.38 18.38 11.20
N ASN A 124 4.67 18.69 11.35
CA ASN A 124 5.51 19.22 10.29
C ASN A 124 6.38 18.14 9.65
N THR A 125 6.31 18.05 8.32
CA THR A 125 7.33 17.41 7.48
C THR A 125 7.99 18.52 6.66
N PRO A 126 9.17 19.02 7.08
CA PRO A 126 9.82 20.13 6.41
C PRO A 126 10.09 19.84 4.92
N LEU A 127 9.96 20.88 4.09
CA LEU A 127 10.35 20.80 2.69
C LEU A 127 11.80 21.24 2.55
N LYS A 128 12.61 20.46 1.82
CA LYS A 128 13.99 20.83 1.49
C LYS A 128 14.10 20.95 -0.02
N VAL A 129 14.36 22.15 -0.53
CA VAL A 129 14.48 22.41 -1.97
C VAL A 129 15.53 23.49 -2.20
N ASN A 130 16.36 23.33 -3.23
CA ASN A 130 17.37 24.33 -3.61
C ASN A 130 18.31 24.75 -2.46
N GLY A 131 18.65 23.80 -1.58
CA GLY A 131 19.54 24.05 -0.44
C GLY A 131 18.90 24.82 0.73
N MET A 132 17.60 25.08 0.68
CA MET A 132 16.85 25.74 1.76
C MET A 132 15.87 24.76 2.42
N LEU A 133 15.58 25.01 3.69
CA LEU A 133 14.61 24.25 4.49
C LEU A 133 13.43 25.14 4.85
N TYR A 134 12.21 24.64 4.62
CA TYR A 134 10.95 25.33 4.88
C TYR A 134 10.11 24.50 5.85
N THR A 135 9.57 25.13 6.88
CA THR A 135 8.71 24.51 7.90
C THR A 135 7.51 25.37 8.21
#